data_AF-A0A961IUP4-F1
#
_entry.id   AF-A0A961IUP4-F1
#
_cell.length_a   1.000
_cell.length_b   1.000
_cell.length_c   1.000
_cell.angle_alpha   90.00
_cell.angle_beta   90.00
_cell.angle_gamma   90.00
#
_symmetry.space_group_name_H-M   'P 1'
#
loop_
_entity.id
_entity.type
_entity.pdbx_description
1 polymer ?
#
loop_
_entity_poly.entity_id
_entity_poly.type
_entity_poly.pdbx_seq_one_letter_code
_entity_poly.pdbx_strand_id
1 'polypeptide(L)'
;MTRLLLSLLLLATPAVADPPPLGLPIDCRLGDDCFLMNYFDSDPGPGATDFTCGPQSYDGHQGTDFAVPSFAAMRAGVAVLAAAPGEVRATRDGMPDLGL
;
A
#
# COMPACT_ATOMS: atom_id res chain seq x y z
N MET A 1 -22.53 53.31 -2.91
CA MET A 1 -21.93 52.44 -3.95
C MET A 1 -20.54 51.97 -3.51
N THR A 2 -20.39 51.15 -2.46
CA THR A 2 -19.05 50.62 -2.10
C THR A 2 -19.01 49.43 -1.12
N ARG A 3 -20.05 48.60 -0.94
CA ARG A 3 -19.92 47.43 -0.04
C ARG A 3 -20.64 46.17 -0.50
N LEU A 4 -20.91 46.06 -1.81
CA LEU A 4 -21.41 44.83 -2.43
C LEU A 4 -20.25 43.99 -3.00
N LEU A 5 -19.16 43.85 -2.24
CA LEU A 5 -17.91 43.21 -2.69
C LEU A 5 -17.27 42.33 -1.60
N LEU A 6 -18.04 41.89 -0.61
CA LEU A 6 -17.54 41.04 0.49
C LEU A 6 -18.38 39.78 0.69
N SER A 7 -18.91 39.20 -0.40
CA SER A 7 -19.78 38.01 -0.35
C SER A 7 -19.23 36.81 -1.13
N LEU A 8 -18.00 36.87 -1.64
CA LEU A 8 -17.51 35.90 -2.64
C LEU A 8 -16.20 35.17 -2.23
N LEU A 9 -16.06 34.76 -0.97
CA LEU A 9 -14.83 34.12 -0.47
C LEU A 9 -15.03 32.82 0.34
N LEU A 10 -16.19 32.15 0.28
CA LEU A 10 -16.47 30.98 1.15
C LEU A 10 -16.88 29.67 0.46
N LEU A 11 -16.38 29.36 -0.74
CA LEU A 11 -16.69 28.09 -1.42
C LEU A 11 -15.47 27.29 -1.88
N ALA A 12 -14.29 27.50 -1.29
CA ALA A 12 -13.16 26.60 -1.47
C ALA A 12 -13.37 25.33 -0.63
N THR A 13 -14.22 24.41 -1.11
CA THR A 13 -14.23 23.04 -0.60
C THR A 13 -13.00 22.32 -1.16
N PRO A 14 -12.18 21.65 -0.34
CA PRO A 14 -11.13 20.81 -0.88
C PRO A 14 -11.80 19.73 -1.75
N ALA A 15 -11.35 19.61 -2.99
CA ALA A 15 -11.71 18.48 -3.82
C ALA A 15 -11.03 17.24 -3.18
N VAL A 16 -11.80 16.51 -2.36
CA VAL A 16 -11.40 15.21 -1.87
C VAL A 16 -11.72 14.23 -2.98
N ALA A 17 -10.69 13.81 -3.72
CA ALA A 17 -10.82 12.67 -4.61
C ALA A 17 -10.85 11.41 -3.75
N ASP A 18 -11.78 10.50 -4.03
CA ASP A 18 -11.72 9.17 -3.44
C ASP A 18 -10.40 8.50 -3.87
N PRO A 19 -9.71 7.81 -2.96
CA PRO A 19 -8.58 7.00 -3.36
C PRO A 19 -9.02 5.98 -4.41
N PRO A 20 -8.16 5.63 -5.38
CA PRO A 20 -8.50 4.59 -6.34
C PRO A 20 -8.86 3.31 -5.57
N PRO A 21 -9.92 2.58 -5.97
CA PRO A 21 -10.27 1.33 -5.32
C PRO A 21 -9.12 0.35 -5.57
N LEU A 22 -8.51 -0.14 -4.49
CA LEU A 22 -7.47 -1.16 -4.53
C LEU A 22 -8.02 -2.48 -4.01
N GLY A 23 -7.83 -3.55 -4.77
CA GLY A 23 -8.02 -4.93 -4.33
C GLY A 23 -6.77 -5.46 -3.61
N LEU A 24 -6.94 -6.58 -2.91
CA LEU A 24 -5.82 -7.32 -2.31
C LEU A 24 -4.92 -7.87 -3.44
N PRO A 25 -3.61 -7.57 -3.47
CA PRO A 25 -2.73 -7.91 -4.60
C PRO A 25 -2.22 -9.37 -4.57
N ILE A 26 -2.88 -10.25 -3.84
CA ILE A 26 -2.49 -11.65 -3.64
C ILE A 26 -3.76 -12.50 -3.55
N ASP A 27 -3.77 -13.64 -4.25
CA ASP A 27 -4.87 -14.61 -4.21
C ASP A 27 -4.77 -15.48 -2.95
N CYS A 28 -5.30 -14.96 -1.85
CA CYS A 28 -5.29 -15.62 -0.54
C CYS A 28 -6.43 -15.11 0.35
N ARG A 29 -6.71 -15.85 1.42
CA ARG A 29 -7.56 -15.43 2.53
C ARG A 29 -6.67 -14.92 3.67
N LEU A 30 -6.64 -13.59 3.79
CA LEU A 30 -5.82 -12.90 4.78
C LEU A 30 -6.15 -13.37 6.22
N GLY A 31 -5.10 -13.77 6.94
CA GLY A 31 -5.19 -14.34 8.28
C GLY A 31 -5.17 -15.88 8.31
N ASP A 32 -5.27 -16.54 7.16
CA ASP A 32 -5.32 -18.00 7.08
C ASP A 32 -4.16 -18.58 6.28
N ASP A 33 -4.07 -18.24 4.99
CA ASP A 33 -3.04 -18.74 4.07
C ASP A 33 -2.10 -17.62 3.56
N CYS A 34 -2.30 -16.39 4.05
CA CYS A 34 -1.36 -15.29 3.97
C CYS A 34 -1.51 -14.33 5.17
N PHE A 35 -0.48 -13.54 5.46
CA PHE A 35 -0.43 -12.63 6.62
C PHE A 35 0.20 -11.29 6.25
N LEU A 36 -0.24 -10.21 6.89
CA LEU A 36 0.45 -8.92 6.85
C LEU A 36 1.72 -9.02 7.70
N MET A 37 2.88 -8.88 7.08
CA MET A 37 4.18 -8.94 7.73
C MET A 37 4.68 -7.55 8.12
N ASN A 38 4.72 -6.62 7.15
CA ASN A 38 5.17 -5.24 7.35
C ASN A 38 4.28 -4.26 6.57
N TYR A 39 4.08 -3.06 7.13
CA TYR A 39 3.45 -1.93 6.44
C TYR A 39 4.48 -0.93 5.94
N PHE A 40 4.01 0.02 5.13
CA PHE A 40 4.80 1.17 4.69
C PHE A 40 5.36 1.90 5.92
N ASP A 41 6.61 2.32 5.82
CA ASP A 41 7.24 3.12 6.86
C ASP A 41 6.78 4.57 6.80
N SER A 42 6.02 4.97 7.81
CA SER A 42 5.53 6.33 7.97
C SER A 42 6.49 7.26 8.74
N ASP A 43 7.60 6.73 9.27
CA ASP A 43 8.65 7.55 9.90
C ASP A 43 9.54 8.19 8.81
N PRO A 44 9.71 9.53 8.80
CA PRO A 44 10.59 10.20 7.82
C PRO A 44 12.07 10.25 8.25
N GLY A 45 12.37 9.83 9.48
CA GLY A 45 13.71 9.72 10.05
C GLY A 45 14.26 8.29 9.99
N PRO A 46 15.25 7.94 10.82
CA PRO A 46 15.86 6.60 10.85
C PRO A 46 15.04 5.59 11.67
N GLY A 47 13.82 5.94 12.08
CA GLY A 47 12.91 5.05 12.78
C GLY A 47 12.15 4.16 11.81
N ALA A 48 11.17 3.43 12.33
CA ALA A 48 10.19 2.76 11.49
C ALA A 48 8.84 2.69 12.20
N THR A 49 7.78 3.14 11.55
CA THR A 49 6.42 3.03 12.13
C THR A 49 5.38 2.73 11.07
N ASP A 50 4.45 1.83 11.40
CA ASP A 50 3.27 1.61 10.57
C ASP A 50 2.28 2.78 10.66
N PHE A 51 1.20 2.73 9.86
CA PHE A 51 0.18 3.78 9.81
C PHE A 51 -0.58 4.01 11.14
N THR A 52 -0.45 3.12 12.12
CA THR A 52 -0.99 3.23 13.48
C THR A 52 0.04 3.74 14.48
N CYS A 53 1.20 4.19 14.01
CA CYS A 53 2.40 4.48 14.82
C CYS A 53 2.94 3.26 15.57
N GLY A 54 2.58 2.05 15.11
CA GLY A 54 3.03 0.78 15.68
C GLY A 54 4.36 0.30 15.07
N PRO A 55 4.93 -0.78 15.61
CA PRO A 55 6.26 -1.25 15.21
C PRO A 55 6.25 -2.20 14.00
N GLN A 56 5.12 -2.42 13.30
CA GLN A 56 5.05 -3.39 12.20
C GLN A 56 5.54 -2.79 10.88
N SER A 57 6.80 -2.35 10.87
CA SER A 57 7.51 -1.80 9.72
C SER A 57 9.03 -1.90 9.96
N TYR A 58 9.83 -1.49 8.97
CA TYR A 58 11.28 -1.35 9.07
C TYR A 58 11.77 -0.12 8.31
N ASP A 59 12.94 0.42 8.69
CA ASP A 59 13.46 1.70 8.20
C ASP A 59 13.56 1.73 6.67
N GLY A 60 12.86 2.70 6.08
CA GLY A 60 12.86 2.93 4.64
C GLY A 60 11.96 1.97 3.85
N HIS A 61 11.07 1.24 4.49
CA HIS A 61 10.14 0.34 3.81
C HIS A 61 9.11 1.11 2.97
N GLN A 62 9.04 0.80 1.67
CA GLN A 62 8.23 1.55 0.69
C GLN A 62 6.93 0.84 0.29
N GLY A 63 6.58 -0.28 0.92
CA GLY A 63 5.49 -1.16 0.47
C GLY A 63 4.70 -1.79 1.60
N THR A 64 3.97 -2.86 1.29
CA THR A 64 3.29 -3.70 2.27
C THR A 64 3.59 -5.14 1.92
N ASP A 65 4.04 -5.89 2.91
CA ASP A 65 4.50 -7.27 2.74
C ASP A 65 3.39 -8.25 3.12
N PHE A 66 3.02 -9.11 2.17
CA PHE A 66 2.14 -10.25 2.41
C PHE A 66 2.97 -11.53 2.43
N ALA A 67 3.05 -12.16 3.60
CA ALA A 67 3.78 -13.41 3.81
C ALA A 67 2.87 -14.62 3.60
N VAL A 68 3.39 -15.64 2.92
CA VAL A 68 2.82 -17.00 2.89
C VAL A 68 3.37 -17.82 4.06
N PRO A 69 2.65 -18.84 4.57
CA PRO A 69 2.99 -19.51 5.84
C PRO A 69 4.29 -20.30 5.86
N SER A 70 4.89 -20.61 4.71
CA SER A 70 6.12 -21.39 4.64
C SER A 70 6.82 -21.30 3.28
N PHE A 71 8.09 -21.69 3.25
CA PHE A 71 8.81 -21.91 1.99
C PHE A 71 8.18 -23.00 1.11
N ALA A 72 7.45 -23.96 1.70
CA ALA A 72 6.73 -24.95 0.92
C ALA A 72 5.55 -24.30 0.17
N ALA A 73 4.80 -23.42 0.84
CA ALA A 73 3.74 -22.62 0.21
C ALA A 73 4.31 -21.67 -0.85
N MET A 74 5.42 -20.99 -0.55
CA MET A 74 6.14 -20.14 -1.51
C MET A 74 6.51 -20.91 -2.78
N ARG A 75 7.11 -22.10 -2.63
CA ARG A 75 7.48 -22.95 -3.78
C ARG A 75 6.28 -23.54 -4.53
N ALA A 76 5.15 -23.75 -3.86
CA ALA A 76 3.91 -24.15 -4.53
C ALA A 76 3.36 -23.03 -5.42
N GLY A 77 3.76 -21.78 -5.15
CA GLY A 77 3.33 -20.59 -5.86
C GLY A 77 2.05 -20.01 -5.29
N VAL A 78 1.95 -18.68 -5.35
CA VAL A 78 0.74 -17.92 -5.05
C VAL A 78 0.53 -16.91 -6.18
N ALA A 79 -0.71 -16.72 -6.62
CA ALA A 79 -0.98 -15.74 -7.66
C ALA A 79 -0.88 -14.31 -7.10
N VAL A 80 -0.03 -13.50 -7.72
CA VAL A 80 0.03 -12.05 -7.48
C VAL A 80 -0.96 -11.38 -8.43
N LEU A 81 -1.89 -10.62 -7.87
CA LEU A 81 -3.00 -10.01 -8.61
C LEU A 81 -2.75 -8.51 -8.79
N ALA A 82 -3.25 -7.95 -9.90
CA ALA A 82 -3.27 -6.51 -10.08
C ALA A 82 -4.27 -5.89 -9.07
N ALA A 83 -3.79 -4.98 -8.21
CA ALA A 83 -4.65 -4.29 -7.25
C ALA A 83 -5.71 -3.40 -7.91
N ALA A 84 -5.46 -2.93 -9.14
CA ALA A 84 -6.40 -2.15 -9.94
C ALA A 84 -6.08 -2.32 -11.43
N PRO A 85 -7.02 -2.00 -12.35
CA PRO A 85 -6.75 -1.96 -13.78
C PRO A 85 -5.63 -0.96 -14.13
N GLY A 86 -4.79 -1.33 -15.11
CA GLY A 86 -3.71 -0.47 -15.57
C GLY A 86 -2.94 -1.08 -16.75
N GLU A 87 -1.84 -0.43 -17.13
CA GLU A 87 -0.94 -0.88 -18.18
C GLU A 87 0.41 -1.31 -17.60
N VAL A 88 0.90 -2.47 -18.01
CA VAL A 88 2.24 -2.95 -17.62
C VAL A 88 3.30 -2.10 -18.32
N ARG A 89 4.11 -1.39 -17.54
CA ARG A 89 5.20 -0.53 -18.07
C ARG A 89 6.57 -1.20 -18.10
N ALA A 90 6.80 -2.17 -17.22
CA ALA A 90 8.07 -2.87 -17.10
C ALA A 90 7.85 -4.24 -16.44
N THR A 91 8.77 -5.18 -16.71
CA THR A 91 8.83 -6.48 -16.06
C THR A 91 10.28 -6.78 -15.68
N ARG A 92 10.47 -7.57 -14.63
CA ARG A 92 11.77 -8.10 -14.20
C ARG A 92 11.57 -9.55 -13.81
N ASP A 93 12.21 -10.44 -14.56
CA ASP A 93 12.04 -11.88 -14.44
C ASP A 93 13.37 -12.56 -14.05
N GLY A 94 13.31 -13.77 -13.50
CA GLY A 94 14.47 -14.55 -13.07
C GLY A 94 15.02 -14.21 -11.69
N MET A 95 14.30 -13.41 -10.90
CA MET A 95 14.66 -13.12 -9.52
C MET A 95 14.36 -14.31 -8.61
N PRO A 96 15.31 -14.79 -7.79
CA PRO A 96 15.02 -15.86 -6.85
C PRO A 96 14.14 -15.36 -5.69
N ASP A 97 13.18 -16.19 -5.28
CA ASP A 97 12.38 -15.97 -4.08
C ASP A 97 13.17 -16.44 -2.85
N LEU A 98 13.73 -15.49 -2.09
CA LEU A 98 14.66 -15.77 -0.99
C LEU A 98 14.05 -15.62 0.41
N GLY A 99 12.83 -15.09 0.54
CA GLY A 99 12.13 -14.91 1.82
C GLY A 99 12.97 -14.20 2.89
N LEU A 100 13.52 -13.05 2.55
CA LEU A 100 14.31 -12.18 3.44
C LEU A 100 13.40 -11.18 4.15
#